data_AF-A0A0X1KNH4-F1
#
_entry.id   AF-A0A0X1KNH4-F1
#
_cell.length_a   1.000
_cell.length_b   1.000
_cell.length_c   1.000
_cell.angle_alpha   90.00
_cell.angle_beta   90.00
_cell.angle_gamma   90.00
#
_symmetry.space_group_name_H-M   'P 1'
#
loop_
_entity.id
_entity.type
_entity.pdbx_description
1 polymer ?
#
loop_
_entity_poly.entity_id
_entity_poly.type
_entity_poly.pdbx_seq_one_letter_code
_entity_poly.pdbx_strand_id
1 'polypeptide(L)' 'MPLLIAWFELSQLKDFRQALEKVEELRVLIPVQVANIEMEDEKIKLVLHVPADSLKLVRSAFPEGVLVA' A
#
# COMPACT_ATOMS: atom_id res chain seq x y z
N MET A 1 7.69 -1.70 -12.62
CA MET A 1 7.44 -0.85 -11.44
C MET A 1 7.30 -1.80 -10.26
N PRO A 2 8.11 -1.64 -9.20
CA PRO A 2 8.00 -2.48 -8.02
C PRO A 2 6.58 -2.48 -7.45
N LEU A 3 6.22 -3.59 -6.81
CA LEU A 3 4.96 -3.75 -6.10
C LEU A 3 5.20 -3.55 -4.61
N LEU A 4 4.33 -2.78 -3.96
CA LEU A 4 4.18 -2.78 -2.51
C LEU A 4 2.95 -3.60 -2.17
N ILE A 5 3.10 -4.60 -1.31
CA ILE A 5 2.01 -5.42 -0.79
C ILE A 5 1.87 -5.12 0.71
N ALA A 6 0.71 -4.62 1.11
CA ALA A 6 0.37 -4.37 2.50
C ALA A 6 -0.83 -5.22 2.91
N TRP A 7 -0.77 -5.83 4.09
CA TRP A 7 -1.81 -6.69 4.63
C TRP A 7 -2.47 -6.02 5.83
N PHE A 8 -3.79 -6.09 5.90
CA PHE A 8 -4.58 -5.49 6.97
C PHE A 8 -5.58 -6.51 7.49
N GLU A 9 -5.74 -6.61 8.81
CA GLU A 9 -6.76 -7.48 9.39
C GLU A 9 -8.17 -6.90 9.13
N LEU A 10 -9.13 -7.75 8.80
CA LEU A 10 -10.53 -7.34 8.56
C LEU A 10 -11.18 -6.77 9.82
N SER A 11 -10.74 -7.23 11.00
CA SER A 11 -11.14 -6.65 12.28
C SER A 11 -10.66 -5.20 12.46
N GLN A 12 -9.68 -4.77 11.67
CA GLN A 12 -9.02 -3.46 11.72
C GLN A 12 -9.30 -2.63 10.45
N LEU A 13 -10.56 -2.58 9.99
CA LEU A 13 -10.96 -1.75 8.82
C LEU A 13 -10.54 -0.27 8.92
N LYS A 14 -10.37 0.25 10.15
CA LYS A 14 -9.86 1.60 10.37
C LYS A 14 -8.44 1.77 9.84
N ASP A 15 -7.59 0.78 10.03
CA ASP A 15 -6.18 0.83 9.61
C ASP A 15 -6.09 0.71 8.09
N PHE A 16 -6.94 -0.14 7.49
CA PHE A 16 -7.08 -0.21 6.03
C PHE A 16 -7.57 1.12 5.44
N ARG A 17 -8.55 1.79 6.06
CA ARG A 17 -9.01 3.10 5.62
C ARG A 17 -7.89 4.15 5.70
N GLN A 18 -7.15 4.18 6.81
CA GLN A 18 -6.00 5.10 6.98
C GLN A 18 -4.90 4.83 5.94
N ALA A 19 -4.69 3.56 5.59
CA ALA A 19 -3.79 3.18 4.52
C ALA A 19 -4.24 3.74 3.17
N LEU A 20 -5.52 3.64 2.82
CA LEU A 20 -6.05 4.23 1.58
C LEU A 20 -5.90 5.76 1.57
N GLU A 21 -6.17 6.44 2.69
CA GLU A 21 -5.95 7.89 2.83
C GLU A 21 -4.47 8.26 2.59
N LYS A 22 -3.53 7.50 3.15
CA LYS A 22 -2.08 7.65 2.87
C LYS A 22 -1.71 7.40 1.41
N VAL A 23 -2.37 6.47 0.71
CA VAL A 23 -2.13 6.26 -0.73
C VAL A 23 -2.51 7.50 -1.51
N GLU A 24 -3.64 8.14 -1.21
CA GLU A 24 -4.05 9.38 -1.87
C GLU A 24 -3.08 10.53 -1.57
N GLU A 25 -2.58 10.64 -0.34
CA GLU A 25 -1.54 11.62 0.00
C GLU A 25 -0.24 11.39 -0.80
N LEU A 26 0.20 10.13 -0.90
CA LEU A 26 1.38 9.77 -1.70
C LEU A 26 1.19 10.07 -3.19
N ARG A 27 -0.03 9.91 -3.72
CA ARG A 27 -0.32 10.21 -5.14
C ARG A 27 -0.08 11.66 -5.53
N VAL A 28 -0.13 12.60 -4.58
CA VAL A 28 0.19 14.00 -4.83
C VAL A 28 1.69 14.18 -5.09
N LEU A 29 2.53 13.35 -4.48
CA LEU A 29 3.99 13.45 -4.55
C LEU A 29 4.60 12.57 -5.64
N ILE A 30 4.05 11.37 -5.81
CA ILE A 30 4.60 10.32 -6.68
C ILE A 30 3.49 9.55 -7.39
N PRO A 31 3.70 9.06 -8.63
CA PRO A 31 2.67 8.37 -9.40
C PRO A 31 2.41 6.94 -8.90
N VAL A 32 1.80 6.80 -7.72
CA VAL A 32 1.41 5.53 -7.11
C VAL A 32 0.05 5.09 -7.64
N GLN A 33 -0.06 3.82 -8.02
CA GLN A 33 -1.33 3.25 -8.50
C GLN A 33 -1.73 2.07 -7.62
N VAL A 34 -3.02 1.96 -7.31
CA VAL A 34 -3.55 0.74 -6.69
C VAL A 34 -3.66 -0.29 -7.80
N ALA A 35 -2.85 -1.34 -7.71
CA ALA A 35 -2.84 -2.43 -8.68
C ALA A 35 -3.99 -3.41 -8.40
N ASN A 36 -4.22 -3.73 -7.13
CA ASN A 36 -5.24 -4.69 -6.72
C ASN A 36 -5.63 -4.50 -5.24
N ILE A 37 -6.88 -4.86 -4.90
CA ILE A 37 -7.37 -4.99 -3.53
C ILE A 37 -8.11 -6.31 -3.44
N GLU A 38 -7.55 -7.25 -2.69
CA GLU A 38 -8.13 -8.59 -2.51
C GLU A 38 -8.48 -8.83 -1.05
N MET A 39 -9.56 -9.55 -0.79
CA MET A 39 -9.81 -10.15 0.52
C MET A 39 -9.36 -11.60 0.46
N GLU A 40 -8.51 -11.99 1.40
CA GLU A 40 -8.00 -13.35 1.56
C GLU A 40 -8.14 -13.73 3.04
N ASP A 41 -8.94 -14.76 3.31
CA ASP A 41 -9.36 -15.18 4.64
C ASP A 41 -9.97 -14.01 5.48
N GLU A 42 -9.27 -13.60 6.53
CA GLU A 42 -9.63 -12.48 7.43
C GLU A 42 -8.72 -11.26 7.21
N LYS A 43 -8.10 -11.14 6.02
CA LYS A 43 -7.20 -10.04 5.70
C LYS A 43 -7.58 -9.37 4.38
N ILE A 44 -7.25 -8.09 4.31
CA ILE A 44 -7.31 -7.28 3.11
C ILE A 44 -5.87 -7.09 2.63
N LYS A 45 -5.63 -7.48 1.39
CA LYS A 45 -4.37 -7.31 0.67
C LYS A 45 -4.47 -6.11 -0.24
N LEU A 46 -3.68 -5.08 0.06
CA LEU A 46 -3.53 -3.90 -0.78
C LEU A 46 -2.24 -4.02 -1.59
N VAL A 47 -2.38 -4.00 -2.92
CA VAL A 47 -1.24 -4.04 -3.84
C VAL A 47 -1.12 -2.71 -4.55
N LEU A 48 0.05 -2.07 -4.46
CA LEU A 48 0.35 -0.79 -5.09
C LEU A 48 1.51 -0.94 -6.09
N HIS A 49 1.36 -0.35 -7.27
CA HIS A 49 2.50 -0.05 -8.14
C HIS A 49 3.17 1.22 -7.65
N VAL A 50 4.48 1.13 -7.41
CA VAL A 50 5.27 2.23 -6.90
C VAL A 50 6.47 2.55 -7.80
N PRO A 51 6.84 3.83 -7.95
CA PRO A 51 8.05 4.22 -8.67
C PRO A 51 9.32 3.75 -7.95
N ALA A 52 10.30 3.22 -8.69
CA ALA A 52 11.54 2.66 -8.12
C ALA A 52 12.46 3.72 -7.48
N ASP A 53 12.40 4.96 -7.96
CA ASP A 53 13.10 6.12 -7.40
C ASP A 53 12.51 6.57 -6.05
N SER A 54 11.28 6.16 -5.75
CA SER A 54 10.47 6.64 -4.63
C SER A 54 10.27 5.59 -3.53
N LEU A 55 10.96 4.44 -3.61
CA LEU A 55 10.81 3.32 -2.68
C LEU A 55 11.07 3.69 -1.22
N LYS A 56 11.99 4.62 -0.95
CA LYS A 56 12.27 5.10 0.41
C LYS A 56 11.05 5.79 1.03
N LEU A 57 10.39 6.67 0.27
CA LEU A 57 9.21 7.41 0.71
C LEU A 57 8.04 6.45 0.99
N VAL A 58 7.82 5.49 0.09
CA VAL A 58 6.76 4.49 0.23
C VAL A 58 7.00 3.61 1.46
N ARG A 59 8.24 3.17 1.71
CA ARG A 59 8.58 2.40 2.91
C ARG A 59 8.33 3.18 4.20
N SER A 60 8.57 4.49 4.21
CA SER A 60 8.25 5.32 5.38
C SER A 60 6.75 5.42 5.62
N ALA A 61 5.94 5.45 4.57
CA ALA A 61 4.48 5.51 4.69
C ALA A 61 3.85 4.15 5.07
N PHE A 62 4.43 3.07 4.56
CA PHE A 62 4.04 1.66 4.74
C PHE A 62 5.21 0.83 5.28
N PRO A 63 5.56 0.97 6.57
CA PRO A 63 6.72 0.29 7.16
C PRO A 63 6.60 -1.23 7.15
N GLU A 64 5.38 -1.77 7.26
CA GLU A 64 5.11 -3.21 7.24
C GLU A 64 4.84 -3.76 5.83
N GLY A 65 4.86 -2.88 4.80
CA GLY A 65 4.64 -3.27 3.42
C GLY A 65 5.82 -4.05 2.83
N VAL A 66 5.53 -5.16 2.17
CA VAL A 66 6.53 -5.96 1.46
C VAL A 66 6.73 -5.38 0.06
N LEU A 67 7.95 -4.99 -0.27
CA LEU A 67 8.33 -4.58 -1.62
C LEU A 67 8.79 -5.79 -2.44
N VAL A 68 8.19 -5.98 -3.61
CA VAL A 68 8.54 -6.99 -4.60
C VAL A 68 9.06 -6.26 -5.84
N ALA A 69 10.31 -6.51 -6.21
CA ALA A 69 11.00 -5.85 -7.33
C ALA A 69 10.89 -6.64 -8.63
#